data_AF-A0A8S2ID28-F1
#
_entry.id   AF-A0A8S2ID28-F1
#
_cell.length_a   1.000
_cell.length_b   1.000
_cell.length_c   1.000
_cell.angle_alpha   90.00
_cell.angle_beta   90.00
_cell.angle_gamma   90.00
#
_symmetry.space_group_name_H-M   'P 1'
#
loop_
_entity.id
_entity.type
_entity.pdbx_description
1 polymer ?
#
loop_
_entity_poly.entity_id
_entity_poly.type
_entity_poly.pdbx_seq_one_letter_code
_entity_poly.pdbx_strand_id
1 'polypeptide(L)'
;MLGSENSVQTGISFPNSCLTTQSPILSELITRCIDSDPKQRPTAVELERTLKTYYHGFNEIVLKRHSSYMLMPYDKRNEMFMAFYKQFHPIAKKEIEKIFPLPPRSVTNAAAGRSQTTDAGRRGEAATKVDLARLQELLSSCKTQ
;
A
#
# COMPACT_ATOMS: atom_id res chain seq x y z
N MET A 1 -7.82 21.10 46.28
CA MET A 1 -8.82 21.22 45.19
C MET A 1 -8.04 21.28 43.89
N LEU A 2 -8.09 20.20 43.09
CA LEU A 2 -8.84 20.16 41.81
C LEU A 2 -8.39 21.31 40.90
N GLY A 3 -7.77 21.11 39.74
CA GLY A 3 -7.57 19.96 38.89
C GLY A 3 -7.20 20.50 37.50
N SER A 4 -6.80 19.59 36.60
CA SER A 4 -6.88 19.74 35.14
C SER A 4 -6.00 20.79 34.45
N GLU A 5 -5.44 20.60 33.26
CA GLU A 5 -5.44 19.47 32.33
C GLU A 5 -4.29 19.69 31.33
N ASN A 6 -3.59 18.60 31.02
CA ASN A 6 -2.66 18.53 29.91
C ASN A 6 -3.43 18.75 28.60
N SER A 7 -3.10 19.81 27.84
CA SER A 7 -3.50 19.91 26.45
C SER A 7 -2.25 19.91 25.58
N VAL A 8 -1.77 18.71 25.28
CA VAL A 8 -0.87 18.51 24.14
C VAL A 8 -1.75 18.64 22.90
N GLN A 9 -1.85 19.86 22.38
CA GLN A 9 -2.37 20.12 21.05
C GLN A 9 -1.38 19.58 20.01
N THR A 10 -1.42 18.27 19.74
CA THR A 10 -0.96 17.76 18.43
C THR A 10 -2.05 18.01 17.41
N GLY A 11 -2.32 19.28 17.16
CA GLY A 11 -3.07 19.73 16.00
C GLY A 11 -2.15 19.75 14.79
N ILE A 12 -1.69 18.58 14.34
CA ILE A 12 -1.13 18.49 12.99
C ILE A 12 -2.32 18.48 12.04
N SER A 13 -2.83 19.68 11.76
CA SER A 13 -3.65 19.94 10.58
C SER A 13 -2.71 19.73 9.39
N PHE A 14 -2.75 18.54 8.79
CA PHE A 14 -2.18 18.35 7.48
C PHE A 14 -3.10 19.08 6.50
N PRO A 15 -2.66 20.17 5.85
CA PRO A 15 -3.43 20.72 4.76
C PRO A 15 -3.58 19.61 3.71
N ASN A 16 -4.82 19.19 3.48
CA ASN A 16 -5.24 18.14 2.54
C ASN A 16 -4.88 18.45 1.06
N SER A 17 -4.02 19.44 0.82
CA SER A 17 -3.62 19.95 -0.50
C SER A 17 -2.13 19.79 -0.81
N CYS A 18 -1.32 19.14 0.05
CA CYS A 18 0.11 18.88 -0.23
C CYS A 18 0.47 17.42 -0.49
N LEU A 19 -0.51 16.50 -0.60
CA LEU A 19 -0.30 15.13 -1.08
C LEU A 19 -0.61 14.97 -2.58
N THR A 20 -0.76 16.07 -3.30
CA THR A 20 -1.09 16.07 -4.72
C THR A 20 0.19 15.82 -5.54
N THR A 21 0.29 14.64 -6.18
CA THR A 21 -0.08 14.42 -7.61
C THR A 21 0.78 13.36 -8.34
N GLN A 22 1.87 12.79 -7.79
CA GLN A 22 2.82 12.05 -8.66
C GLN A 22 2.88 10.53 -8.51
N SER A 23 2.28 9.93 -7.47
CA SER A 23 2.30 8.47 -7.34
C SER A 23 1.04 7.94 -6.64
N PRO A 24 0.15 7.26 -7.37
CA PRO A 24 -1.05 6.67 -6.77
C PRO A 24 -0.75 5.68 -5.65
N ILE A 25 0.34 4.91 -5.77
CA ILE A 25 0.77 3.97 -4.71
C ILE A 25 1.21 4.69 -3.43
N LEU A 26 1.98 5.78 -3.54
CA LEU A 26 2.40 6.54 -2.35
C LEU A 26 1.19 7.21 -1.68
N SER A 27 0.26 7.72 -2.49
CA SER A 27 -0.98 8.33 -1.98
C SER A 27 -1.82 7.32 -1.20
N GLU A 28 -1.97 6.09 -1.72
CA GLU A 28 -2.65 4.99 -1.04
C GLU A 28 -1.95 4.60 0.27
N LEU A 29 -0.62 4.42 0.24
CA LEU A 29 0.15 4.06 1.43
C LEU A 29 0.06 5.12 2.53
N ILE A 30 0.21 6.40 2.18
CA ILE A 30 0.09 7.50 3.13
C ILE A 30 -1.31 7.51 3.76
N THR A 31 -2.35 7.37 2.94
CA THR A 31 -3.74 7.32 3.41
C THR A 31 -3.96 6.19 4.43
N ARG A 32 -3.40 5.01 4.17
CA ARG A 32 -3.49 3.88 5.11
C ARG A 32 -2.67 4.09 6.38
N CYS A 33 -1.50 4.72 6.30
CA CYS A 33 -0.67 5.03 7.47
C CYS A 33 -1.33 6.02 8.44
N ILE A 34 -2.14 6.94 7.92
CA ILE A 34 -2.84 7.94 8.73
C ILE A 34 -4.28 7.53 9.10
N ASP A 35 -4.66 6.26 8.92
CA ASP A 35 -5.99 5.78 9.29
C ASP A 35 -6.25 6.06 10.80
N SER A 36 -7.47 6.50 11.10
CA SER A 36 -7.89 6.82 12.47
C SER A 36 -7.93 5.58 13.35
N ASP A 37 -8.29 4.42 12.79
CA ASP A 37 -8.21 3.14 13.48
C ASP A 37 -6.77 2.57 13.36
N PRO A 38 -6.03 2.46 14.49
CA PRO A 38 -4.67 1.93 14.46
C PRO A 38 -4.60 0.48 13.96
N LYS A 39 -5.70 -0.29 14.02
CA LYS A 39 -5.75 -1.66 13.49
C LYS A 39 -5.80 -1.71 11.96
N GLN A 40 -6.19 -0.61 11.32
CA GLN A 40 -6.23 -0.49 9.86
C GLN A 40 -4.90 0.01 9.28
N ARG A 41 -4.02 0.56 10.13
CA ARG A 41 -2.70 1.04 9.72
C ARG A 41 -1.82 -0.14 9.29
N PRO A 42 -1.09 -0.02 8.18
CA PRO A 42 -0.18 -1.06 7.73
C PRO A 42 0.99 -1.18 8.71
N THR A 43 1.50 -2.40 8.84
CA THR A 43 2.75 -2.62 9.58
C THR A 43 3.95 -2.15 8.75
N ALA A 44 5.10 -1.92 9.40
CA ALA A 44 6.34 -1.61 8.68
C ALA A 44 6.72 -2.71 7.67
N VAL A 45 6.49 -3.97 8.03
CA VAL A 45 6.72 -5.14 7.16
C VAL A 45 5.80 -5.11 5.95
N GLU A 46 4.54 -4.75 6.13
CA GLU A 46 3.58 -4.61 5.03
C GLU A 46 3.97 -3.46 4.08
N LEU A 47 4.40 -2.32 4.62
CA LEU A 47 4.88 -1.19 3.82
C LEU A 47 6.10 -1.58 2.98
N GLU A 48 7.09 -2.20 3.61
CA GLU A 48 8.30 -2.68 2.93
C GLU A 48 7.97 -3.69 1.82
N ARG A 49 7.10 -4.67 2.12
CA ARG A 49 6.68 -5.68 1.15
C ARG A 49 5.92 -5.06 -0.02
N THR A 50 5.07 -4.08 0.26
CA THR A 50 4.33 -3.36 -0.78
C THR A 50 5.30 -2.62 -1.70
N LEU A 51 6.19 -1.79 -1.14
CA LEU A 51 7.17 -1.03 -1.92
C LEU A 51 8.10 -1.93 -2.73
N LYS A 52 8.58 -3.04 -2.15
CA LYS A 52 9.40 -4.04 -2.88
C LYS A 52 8.63 -4.67 -4.04
N THR A 53 7.36 -5.04 -3.85
CA THR A 53 6.52 -5.61 -4.91
C THR A 53 6.41 -4.65 -6.09
N TYR A 54 6.16 -3.37 -5.82
CA TYR A 54 6.09 -2.34 -6.87
C TYR A 54 7.43 -2.10 -7.55
N TYR A 55 8.52 -2.00 -6.79
CA TYR A 55 9.86 -1.83 -7.32
C TYR A 55 10.24 -2.98 -8.26
N HIS A 56 10.03 -4.23 -7.84
CA HIS A 56 10.31 -5.39 -8.66
C HIS A 56 9.41 -5.46 -9.90
N GLY A 57 8.10 -5.24 -9.75
CA GLY A 57 7.18 -5.22 -10.89
C GLY A 57 7.57 -4.15 -11.92
N PHE A 58 7.89 -2.95 -11.45
CA PHE A 58 8.29 -1.84 -12.31
C PHE A 58 9.60 -2.14 -13.06
N ASN A 59 10.60 -2.68 -12.35
CA ASN A 59 11.87 -3.04 -12.96
C ASN A 59 11.71 -4.12 -14.04
N GLU A 60 10.94 -5.16 -13.77
CA GLU A 60 10.74 -6.29 -14.68
C GLU A 60 9.90 -5.92 -15.90
N ILE A 61 8.88 -5.08 -15.72
CA ILE A 61 7.91 -4.76 -16.78
C ILE A 61 8.35 -3.53 -17.58
N VAL A 62 8.83 -2.50 -16.90
CA VAL A 62 9.14 -1.20 -17.52
C VAL A 62 10.63 -1.07 -17.80
N LEU A 63 11.49 -1.09 -16.78
CA LEU A 63 12.91 -0.77 -16.98
C LEU A 63 13.64 -1.77 -17.87
N LYS A 64 13.34 -3.07 -17.76
CA LYS A 64 13.93 -4.09 -18.65
C LYS A 64 13.56 -3.91 -20.11
N ARG A 65 12.35 -3.38 -20.40
CA ARG A 65 11.85 -3.17 -21.77
C ARG A 65 12.20 -1.79 -22.31
N HIS A 66 12.43 -0.84 -21.42
CA HIS A 66 12.70 0.56 -21.73
C HIS A 66 13.90 1.05 -20.94
N SER A 67 15.10 0.61 -21.33
CA SER A 67 16.36 0.96 -20.66
C SER A 67 16.63 2.47 -20.63
N SER A 68 16.09 3.21 -21.60
CA SER A 68 16.15 4.67 -21.67
C SER A 68 15.10 5.38 -20.80
N TYR A 69 14.29 4.67 -20.01
CA TYR A 69 13.23 5.26 -19.19
C TYR A 69 13.71 6.48 -18.40
N MET A 70 14.87 6.40 -17.73
CA MET A 70 15.42 7.51 -16.94
C MET A 70 15.84 8.72 -17.78
N LEU A 71 16.12 8.53 -19.06
CA LEU A 71 16.51 9.59 -20.00
C LEU A 71 15.29 10.26 -20.67
N MET A 72 14.09 9.72 -20.49
CA MET A 72 12.87 10.30 -21.07
C MET A 72 12.42 11.57 -20.32
N PRO A 73 11.73 12.50 -21.01
CA PRO A 73 11.06 13.61 -20.35
C PRO A 73 10.09 13.13 -19.26
N TYR A 74 9.89 13.96 -18.25
CA TYR A 74 9.05 13.64 -17.10
C TYR A 74 7.65 13.14 -17.50
N ASP A 75 6.97 13.82 -18.42
CA ASP A 75 5.60 13.46 -18.83
C ASP A 75 5.52 12.05 -19.40
N LYS A 76 6.50 11.65 -20.22
CA LYS A 76 6.57 10.29 -20.78
C LYS A 76 6.84 9.25 -19.70
N ARG A 77 7.74 9.55 -18.75
CA ARG A 77 7.99 8.65 -17.61
C ARG A 77 6.73 8.47 -16.78
N ASN A 78 6.03 9.57 -16.50
CA ASN A 78 4.80 9.56 -15.73
C ASN A 78 3.69 8.77 -16.45
N GLU A 79 3.51 8.96 -17.76
CA GLU A 79 2.56 8.20 -18.57
C GLU A 79 2.84 6.69 -18.48
N MET A 80 4.09 6.29 -18.68
CA MET A 80 4.51 4.88 -18.56
C MET A 80 4.29 4.32 -17.16
N PHE A 81 4.62 5.09 -16.13
CA PHE A 81 4.39 4.70 -14.73
C PHE A 81 2.90 4.52 -14.44
N MET A 82 2.05 5.42 -14.93
CA MET A 82 0.60 5.32 -14.77
C MET A 82 0.02 4.13 -15.53
N ALA A 83 0.50 3.83 -16.74
CA ALA A 83 0.12 2.64 -17.48
C ALA A 83 0.50 1.36 -16.73
N PHE A 84 1.73 1.29 -16.22
CA PHE A 84 2.18 0.21 -15.34
C PHE A 84 1.28 0.08 -14.11
N TYR A 85 1.04 1.18 -13.39
CA TYR A 85 0.23 1.17 -12.17
C TYR A 85 -1.17 0.62 -12.43
N LYS A 86 -1.86 1.10 -13.47
CA LYS A 86 -3.21 0.65 -13.83
C LYS A 86 -3.28 -0.87 -14.08
N GLN A 87 -2.25 -1.44 -14.71
CA GLN A 87 -2.22 -2.87 -15.03
C GLN A 87 -1.75 -3.72 -13.84
N PHE A 88 -0.73 -3.26 -13.10
CA PHE A 88 -0.07 -4.03 -12.06
C PHE A 88 -0.77 -3.93 -10.70
N HIS A 89 -1.35 -2.77 -10.37
CA HIS A 89 -1.91 -2.51 -9.04
C HIS A 89 -3.00 -3.49 -8.60
N PRO A 90 -4.01 -3.85 -9.42
CA PRO A 90 -5.04 -4.80 -8.98
C PRO A 90 -4.46 -6.17 -8.59
N ILE A 91 -3.42 -6.61 -9.30
CA ILE A 91 -2.74 -7.89 -9.05
C ILE A 91 -1.91 -7.80 -7.78
N ALA A 92 -1.06 -6.77 -7.68
CA ALA A 92 -0.22 -6.54 -6.52
C ALA A 92 -1.05 -6.39 -5.24
N LYS A 93 -2.13 -5.61 -5.30
CA LYS A 93 -3.06 -5.40 -4.18
C LYS A 93 -3.65 -6.71 -3.69
N LYS A 94 -4.17 -7.54 -4.59
CA LYS A 94 -4.72 -8.85 -4.24
C LYS A 94 -3.69 -9.78 -3.59
N GLU A 95 -2.44 -9.75 -4.06
CA GLU A 95 -1.37 -10.56 -3.45
C GLU A 95 -0.95 -10.03 -2.06
N ILE A 96 -0.90 -8.71 -1.89
CA ILE A 96 -0.57 -8.09 -0.60
C ILE A 96 -1.68 -8.38 0.42
N GLU A 97 -2.95 -8.22 0.05
CA GLU A 97 -4.10 -8.47 0.92
C GLU A 97 -4.23 -9.93 1.36
N LYS A 98 -3.74 -10.88 0.55
CA LYS A 98 -3.66 -12.29 0.96
C LYS A 98 -2.66 -12.52 2.09
N ILE A 99 -1.56 -11.78 2.10
CA ILE A 99 -0.48 -11.93 3.08
C ILE A 99 -0.79 -11.11 4.33
N PHE A 100 -1.33 -9.90 4.14
CA PHE A 100 -1.69 -8.95 5.19
C PHE A 100 -3.18 -8.63 5.09
N PRO A 101 -4.06 -9.56 5.51
CA PRO A 101 -5.49 -9.32 5.49
C PRO A 101 -5.84 -8.18 6.45
N LEU A 102 -6.61 -7.21 5.97
CA LEU A 102 -7.12 -6.14 6.81
C LEU A 102 -8.12 -6.72 7.82
N PRO A 103 -8.00 -6.38 9.11
CA PRO A 103 -9.01 -6.75 10.08
C PRO A 103 -10.33 -6.05 9.74
N PRO A 104 -11.49 -6.69 10.00
CA PRO A 104 -12.78 -6.04 9.81
C PRO A 104 -12.82 -4.74 10.62
N ARG A 105 -13.22 -3.65 9.98
CA ARG A 105 -13.40 -2.36 10.66
C ARG A 105 -14.36 -2.58 11.82
N SER A 106 -13.93 -2.26 13.04
CA SER A 106 -14.85 -2.25 14.17
C SER A 106 -15.87 -1.16 13.91
N VAL A 107 -17.07 -1.55 13.48
CA VAL A 107 -18.26 -0.72 13.64
C VAL A 107 -18.40 -0.50 15.14
N THR A 108 -17.90 0.62 15.63
CA THR A 108 -18.16 1.07 16.99
C THR A 108 -19.61 1.47 17.08
N ASN A 109 -20.49 0.48 17.17
CA ASN A 109 -21.73 0.68 17.89
C ASN A 109 -21.33 1.04 19.31
N ALA A 110 -21.63 2.27 19.71
CA ALA A 110 -21.48 2.73 21.07
C ALA A 110 -22.37 1.88 21.99
N ALA A 111 -21.82 0.77 22.48
CA ALA A 111 -22.41 -0.02 23.55
C ALA A 111 -21.26 -0.58 24.39
N ALA A 112 -21.15 -0.03 25.59
CA ALA A 112 -20.18 -0.39 26.60
C ALA A 112 -20.20 -1.89 26.92
N GLY A 113 -19.02 -2.48 27.11
CA GLY A 113 -18.91 -3.84 27.63
C GLY A 113 -17.46 -4.35 27.65
N ARG A 114 -16.81 -4.22 28.81
CA ARG A 114 -15.54 -4.89 29.17
C ARG A 114 -15.57 -6.38 28.80
N SER A 115 -14.47 -6.92 28.28
CA SER A 115 -13.81 -8.09 28.88
C SER A 115 -12.45 -8.43 28.26
N GLN A 116 -11.70 -9.21 29.03
CA GLN A 116 -10.25 -9.39 29.06
C GLN A 116 -9.68 -10.51 28.14
N THR A 117 -8.35 -10.46 28.02
CA THR A 117 -7.35 -11.57 28.08
C THR A 117 -6.98 -12.47 26.89
N THR A 118 -5.64 -12.60 26.79
CA THR A 118 -4.75 -13.76 26.50
C THR A 118 -4.46 -14.24 25.07
N ASP A 119 -3.22 -13.94 24.66
CA ASP A 119 -2.07 -14.86 24.40
C ASP A 119 -2.07 -15.89 23.24
N ALA A 120 -0.84 -16.05 22.73
CA ALA A 120 -0.21 -17.16 22.02
C ALA A 120 -0.40 -17.35 20.50
N GLY A 121 0.75 -17.40 19.78
CA GLY A 121 1.03 -18.54 18.91
C GLY A 121 1.47 -18.29 17.46
N ARG A 122 2.78 -18.46 17.22
CA ARG A 122 3.47 -18.99 16.01
C ARG A 122 2.68 -19.29 14.73
N ARG A 123 3.21 -18.80 13.59
CA ARG A 123 3.58 -19.51 12.33
C ARG A 123 3.85 -18.42 11.29
N GLY A 124 4.90 -18.44 10.50
CA GLY A 124 5.33 -19.51 9.60
C GLY A 124 5.73 -18.79 8.32
N GLU A 125 7.03 -18.64 8.12
CA GLU A 125 7.64 -17.95 7.01
C GLU A 125 7.48 -18.80 5.74
N ALA A 126 6.62 -18.36 4.82
CA ALA A 126 6.55 -18.88 3.46
C ALA A 126 6.55 -17.68 2.51
N ALA A 127 7.75 -17.34 2.05
CA ALA A 127 7.95 -16.35 1.01
C ALA A 127 7.22 -16.80 -0.27
N THR A 128 6.07 -16.20 -0.54
CA THR A 128 5.37 -16.39 -1.81
C THR A 128 6.14 -15.67 -2.91
N LYS A 129 6.70 -16.47 -3.82
CA LYS A 129 7.16 -16.01 -5.13
C LYS A 129 5.92 -15.54 -5.88
N VAL A 130 5.82 -14.23 -6.12
CA VAL A 130 4.86 -13.69 -7.09
C VAL A 130 5.19 -14.37 -8.42
N ASP A 131 4.21 -15.09 -8.97
CA ASP A 131 4.40 -15.90 -10.18
C ASP A 131 4.51 -14.97 -11.39
N LEU A 132 5.76 -14.58 -11.67
CA LEU A 132 6.14 -13.66 -12.74
C LEU A 132 5.62 -14.10 -14.11
N ALA A 133 5.41 -15.41 -14.31
CA ALA A 133 4.90 -15.98 -15.54
C ALA A 133 3.45 -15.54 -15.83
N ARG A 134 2.61 -15.48 -14.79
CA ARG A 134 1.20 -15.06 -14.91
C ARG A 134 1.05 -13.58 -15.24
N LEU A 135 2.00 -12.76 -14.82
CA LEU A 135 2.10 -11.34 -15.19
C LEU A 135 2.57 -11.15 -16.64
N GLN A 136 3.49 -11.99 -17.12
CA GLN A 136 3.96 -11.93 -18.52
C GLN A 136 2.88 -12.35 -19.53
N GLU A 137 2.02 -13.29 -19.16
CA GLU A 137 0.88 -13.74 -19.99
C GLU A 137 -0.15 -12.63 -20.18
N LEU A 138 -0.53 -11.93 -19.09
CA LEU A 138 -1.48 -10.81 -19.14
C LEU A 138 -0.97 -9.63 -19.98
N LEU A 139 0.33 -9.35 -19.94
CA LEU A 139 0.95 -8.29 -20.73
C LEU A 139 1.11 -8.66 -22.21
N SER A 140 1.18 -9.95 -22.53
CA SER A 140 1.28 -10.42 -23.93
C SER A 140 -0.09 -10.40 -24.62
N SER A 141 -1.17 -10.58 -23.87
CA SER A 141 -2.55 -10.46 -24.39
C SER A 141 -2.95 -9.04 -24.81
N CYS A 142 -2.19 -8.00 -24.42
CA CYS A 142 -2.45 -6.61 -24.81
C CYS A 142 -1.75 -6.18 -26.11
N LYS A 143 -1.05 -7.09 -26.80
CA LYS A 143 -0.35 -6.80 -28.08
C LYS A 143 -1.15 -7.14 -29.34
N THR A 144 -2.42 -7.53 -29.20
CA THR A 144 -3.29 -7.87 -30.33
C THR A 144 -4.53 -6.99 -30.32
N GLN A 145 -4.35 -5.71 -30.63
CA GLN A 145 -5.39 -4.83 -31.16
C GLN A 145 -4.73 -3.64 -31.88
#